data_AF-A0A0R2WZ53-F1
#
_entry.id   AF-A0A0R2WZ53-F1
#
_cell.length_a   1.000
_cell.length_b   1.000
_cell.length_c   1.000
_cell.angle_alpha   90.00
_cell.angle_beta   90.00
_cell.angle_gamma   90.00
#
_symmetry.space_group_name_H-M   'P 1'
#
loop_
_entity.id
_entity.type
_entity.pdbx_description
1 polymer ?
#
loop_
_entity_poly.entity_id
_entity_poly.type
_entity_poly.pdbx_seq_one_letter_code
_entity_poly.pdbx_strand_id
1 'polypeptide(L)'
;MSNYFNTLTLREKLEQLGKCRFMDASEFEDGVNALVGKKIVIVGCGAQGLNQGLNMRDSGLDISYALRQAAIDQKRDSFVNASSNGFTVGTYEELLPTADLVINLTPDKQHTNVVNSVMHLMKKGATLSYSHGFNIVEEGMQIRKDLTVIMVAPKCPGSEVREEYKRGFGVPTLIAVHPENDPENKGWAQAKAYAVATGGHKAGVLASSFVAEVKSDLMGEQTILCGLLQTGAILSFDKMVVEGIDASYAAKLIQYGWETVTEALKHGGITNMMDRLSNSAKIKAFKLSEELKTIMRPLFQKHMDDIMTGHFSKTMMEDWKNDDKNLLIWRAATGETAFEKQAITTQEISEQEYFDHGTLLVAFVRAGVELAFESMTESGIIDASAYYESLHETPLIANTIARKKLYEMNRVISDTAEYGCYLFDHACKPLLADFMKTISTDVIGKKFNTKNDVDNKQLIAVNKAIRNHPVEKIGEKLRASMTAMKVVKTV
;
A
#
# COMPACT_ATOMS: atom_id res chain seq x y z
N MET A 1 -1.97 26.10 -6.09
CA MET A 1 -2.90 25.34 -6.94
C MET A 1 -4.02 24.81 -6.05
N SER A 2 -5.23 24.67 -6.58
CA SER A 2 -6.36 24.08 -5.87
C SER A 2 -6.36 22.57 -6.07
N ASN A 3 -6.74 21.81 -5.04
CA ASN A 3 -6.95 20.35 -5.12
C ASN A 3 -7.84 20.00 -6.33
N TYR A 4 -7.35 19.12 -7.22
CA TYR A 4 -8.03 18.77 -8.47
C TYR A 4 -9.36 18.07 -8.21
N PHE A 5 -9.40 17.11 -7.28
CA PHE A 5 -10.65 16.42 -6.97
C PHE A 5 -11.75 17.39 -6.55
N ASN A 6 -11.42 18.45 -5.82
CA ASN A 6 -12.37 19.46 -5.38
C ASN A 6 -12.87 20.41 -6.47
N THR A 7 -12.26 20.45 -7.66
CA THR A 7 -12.79 21.21 -8.80
C THR A 7 -13.86 20.43 -9.57
N LEU A 8 -13.92 19.11 -9.38
CA LEU A 8 -14.85 18.22 -10.07
C LEU A 8 -16.28 18.32 -9.49
N THR A 9 -17.27 18.22 -10.37
CA THR A 9 -18.67 18.00 -9.96
C THR A 9 -18.83 16.62 -9.31
N LEU A 10 -19.90 16.42 -8.52
CA LEU A 10 -20.17 15.11 -7.91
C LEU A 10 -20.20 13.96 -8.94
N ARG A 11 -20.78 14.21 -10.12
CA ARG A 11 -20.83 13.20 -11.20
C ARG A 11 -19.44 12.82 -11.68
N GLU A 12 -18.56 13.79 -11.90
CA GLU A 12 -17.18 13.55 -12.36
C GLU A 12 -16.35 12.87 -11.27
N LYS A 13 -16.55 13.25 -10.00
CA LYS A 13 -15.95 12.57 -8.84
C LYS A 13 -16.30 11.09 -8.83
N LEU A 14 -17.59 10.76 -8.91
CA LEU A 14 -18.08 9.38 -8.92
C LEU A 14 -17.63 8.62 -10.16
N GLU A 15 -17.58 9.26 -11.32
CA GLU A 15 -17.04 8.63 -12.53
C GLU A 15 -15.59 8.19 -12.33
N GLN A 16 -14.73 9.07 -11.79
CA GLN A 16 -13.32 8.76 -11.60
C GLN A 16 -13.07 7.80 -10.44
N LEU A 17 -13.74 7.96 -9.29
CA LEU A 17 -13.70 7.02 -8.16
C LEU A 17 -14.17 5.62 -8.57
N GLY A 18 -15.18 5.57 -9.45
CA GLY A 18 -15.75 4.35 -10.00
C GLY A 18 -14.90 3.64 -11.07
N LYS A 19 -13.74 4.19 -11.47
CA LYS A 19 -12.86 3.54 -12.45
C LYS A 19 -12.04 2.46 -11.77
N CYS A 20 -12.47 1.21 -11.91
CA CYS A 20 -11.64 0.05 -11.62
C CYS A 20 -12.11 -1.14 -12.47
N ARG A 21 -11.25 -1.64 -13.33
CA ARG A 21 -11.52 -2.81 -14.16
C ARG A 21 -10.30 -3.71 -14.20
N PHE A 22 -10.45 -4.95 -13.73
CA PHE A 22 -9.45 -5.98 -13.93
C PHE A 22 -9.31 -6.26 -15.43
N MET A 23 -8.10 -6.07 -15.95
CA MET A 23 -7.81 -6.21 -17.37
C MET A 23 -7.55 -7.67 -17.71
N ASP A 24 -8.02 -8.08 -18.88
CA ASP A 24 -7.76 -9.42 -19.40
C ASP A 24 -6.30 -9.56 -19.85
N ALA A 25 -5.74 -10.77 -19.77
CA ALA A 25 -4.38 -11.04 -20.24
C ALA A 25 -4.21 -10.71 -21.73
N SER A 26 -5.27 -10.89 -22.55
CA SER A 26 -5.26 -10.57 -23.98
C SER A 26 -5.03 -9.08 -24.25
N GLU A 27 -5.31 -8.20 -23.29
CA GLU A 27 -5.09 -6.76 -23.45
C GLU A 27 -3.60 -6.37 -23.43
N PHE A 28 -2.72 -7.32 -23.06
CA PHE A 28 -1.27 -7.15 -22.95
C PHE A 28 -0.48 -7.92 -24.02
N GLU A 29 -1.14 -8.45 -25.06
CA GLU A 29 -0.50 -9.19 -26.16
C GLU A 29 0.55 -8.36 -26.93
N ASP A 30 0.36 -7.05 -27.00
CA ASP A 30 1.33 -6.11 -27.59
C ASP A 30 2.63 -6.00 -26.75
N GLY A 31 2.67 -6.61 -25.58
CA GLY A 31 3.82 -6.62 -24.70
C GLY A 31 4.34 -5.21 -24.41
N VAL A 32 5.62 -4.98 -24.68
CA VAL A 32 6.29 -3.68 -24.49
C VAL A 32 6.33 -2.81 -25.76
N ASN A 33 5.67 -3.21 -26.86
CA ASN A 33 5.86 -2.64 -28.20
C ASN A 33 5.65 -1.11 -28.26
N ALA A 34 4.71 -0.57 -27.49
CA ALA A 34 4.46 0.89 -27.45
C ALA A 34 5.65 1.71 -26.91
N LEU A 35 6.62 1.07 -26.26
CA LEU A 35 7.81 1.67 -25.67
C LEU A 35 9.14 1.21 -26.31
N VAL A 36 9.11 0.25 -27.23
CA VAL A 36 10.33 -0.20 -27.92
C VAL A 36 10.94 0.93 -28.75
N GLY A 37 12.25 1.13 -28.61
CA GLY A 37 13.00 2.19 -29.29
C GLY A 37 12.72 3.62 -28.77
N LYS A 38 11.92 3.75 -27.71
CA LYS A 38 11.66 5.03 -27.02
C LYS A 38 12.71 5.26 -25.95
N LYS A 39 13.15 6.51 -25.79
CA LYS A 39 14.02 6.91 -24.68
C LYS A 39 13.21 7.10 -23.41
N ILE A 40 13.44 6.25 -22.41
CA ILE A 40 12.75 6.31 -21.13
C ILE A 40 13.70 6.85 -20.07
N VAL A 41 13.33 7.97 -19.47
CA VAL A 41 14.15 8.68 -18.48
C VAL A 41 13.45 8.66 -17.13
N ILE A 42 14.05 7.98 -16.16
CA ILE A 42 13.55 7.95 -14.78
C ILE A 42 14.19 9.12 -14.01
N VAL A 43 13.36 9.96 -13.38
CA VAL A 43 13.80 11.06 -12.52
C VAL A 43 13.91 10.55 -11.09
N GLY A 44 15.14 10.56 -10.57
CA GLY A 44 15.47 9.95 -9.27
C GLY A 44 15.75 8.45 -9.34
N CYS A 45 16.44 7.90 -8.35
CA CYS A 45 16.78 6.48 -8.26
C CYS A 45 16.63 5.97 -6.81
N GLY A 46 15.41 6.09 -6.28
CA GLY A 46 15.00 5.52 -5.01
C GLY A 46 14.58 4.05 -5.13
N ALA A 47 13.83 3.53 -4.15
CA ALA A 47 13.40 2.14 -4.13
C ALA A 47 12.56 1.74 -5.37
N GLN A 48 11.51 2.50 -5.70
CA GLN A 48 10.73 2.26 -6.92
C GLN A 48 11.56 2.55 -8.18
N GLY A 49 12.29 3.68 -8.19
CA GLY A 49 13.11 4.13 -9.32
C GLY A 49 14.12 3.09 -9.81
N LEU A 50 14.89 2.50 -8.89
CA LEU A 50 15.88 1.48 -9.24
C LEU A 50 15.20 0.19 -9.72
N ASN A 51 14.25 -0.33 -8.95
CA ASN A 51 13.70 -1.67 -9.19
C ASN A 51 12.79 -1.72 -10.43
N GLN A 52 11.99 -0.69 -10.68
CA GLN A 52 11.23 -0.60 -11.92
C GLN A 52 12.16 -0.45 -13.14
N GLY A 53 13.20 0.39 -13.05
CA GLY A 53 14.16 0.53 -14.15
C GLY A 53 14.95 -0.75 -14.46
N LEU A 54 15.31 -1.54 -13.45
CA LEU A 54 15.90 -2.88 -13.63
C LEU A 54 14.97 -3.80 -14.43
N ASN A 55 13.69 -3.89 -14.04
CA ASN A 55 12.73 -4.74 -14.72
C ASN A 55 12.45 -4.26 -16.16
N MET A 56 12.34 -2.94 -16.37
CA MET A 56 12.10 -2.37 -17.70
C MET A 56 13.27 -2.62 -18.65
N ARG A 57 14.52 -2.48 -18.17
CA ARG A 57 15.72 -2.81 -18.95
C ARG A 57 15.78 -4.29 -19.30
N ASP A 58 15.51 -5.16 -18.33
CA ASP A 58 15.47 -6.62 -18.57
C ASP A 58 14.33 -7.00 -19.54
N SER A 59 13.31 -6.15 -19.68
CA SER A 59 12.25 -6.25 -20.68
C SER A 59 12.61 -5.63 -22.05
N GLY A 60 13.86 -5.21 -22.25
CA GLY A 60 14.37 -4.72 -23.54
C GLY A 60 14.14 -3.23 -23.81
N LEU A 61 13.85 -2.42 -22.78
CA LEU A 61 13.64 -0.98 -22.92
C LEU A 61 14.91 -0.16 -22.64
N ASP A 62 15.00 1.01 -23.29
CA ASP A 62 16.10 1.97 -23.12
C ASP A 62 15.85 2.87 -21.91
N ILE A 63 16.54 2.57 -20.80
CA ILE A 63 16.37 3.22 -19.50
C ILE A 63 17.62 4.04 -19.14
N SER A 64 17.39 5.29 -18.78
CA SER A 64 18.41 6.18 -18.21
C SER A 64 17.87 6.93 -16.99
N TYR A 65 18.76 7.46 -16.16
CA TYR A 65 18.42 8.16 -14.92
C TYR A 65 18.84 9.63 -14.98
N ALA A 66 17.86 10.52 -14.85
CA ALA A 66 18.08 11.95 -14.71
C ALA A 66 18.14 12.31 -13.22
N LEU A 67 19.26 12.89 -12.79
CA LEU A 67 19.51 13.30 -11.41
C LEU A 67 19.90 14.78 -11.35
N ARG A 68 19.67 15.41 -10.19
CA ARG A 68 20.21 16.76 -9.92
C ARG A 68 21.74 16.72 -9.98
N GLN A 69 22.36 17.78 -10.53
CA GLN A 69 23.83 17.91 -10.61
C GLN A 69 24.52 17.60 -9.27
N ALA A 70 24.05 18.20 -8.19
CA ALA A 70 24.60 17.95 -6.85
C ALA A 70 24.53 16.49 -6.40
N ALA A 71 23.54 15.70 -6.86
CA ALA A 71 23.46 14.28 -6.54
C ALA A 71 24.53 13.45 -7.27
N ILE A 72 24.90 13.88 -8.49
CA ILE A 72 25.97 13.28 -9.30
C ILE A 72 27.33 13.65 -8.69
N ASP A 73 27.58 14.94 -8.46
CA ASP A 73 28.87 15.45 -7.95
C ASP A 73 29.20 14.86 -6.57
N GLN A 74 28.19 14.76 -5.71
CA GLN A 74 28.34 14.23 -4.34
C GLN A 74 28.26 12.70 -4.29
N LYS A 75 28.08 12.02 -5.43
CA LYS A 75 27.89 10.56 -5.50
C LYS A 75 26.86 10.04 -4.48
N ARG A 76 25.70 10.70 -4.43
CA ARG A 76 24.62 10.27 -3.54
C ARG A 76 24.14 8.86 -3.89
N ASP A 77 23.46 8.21 -2.97
CA ASP A 77 22.97 6.83 -3.13
C ASP A 77 22.22 6.62 -4.45
N SER A 78 21.42 7.59 -4.89
CA SER A 78 20.73 7.51 -6.19
C SER A 78 21.69 7.41 -7.39
N PHE A 79 22.78 8.17 -7.39
CA PHE A 79 23.81 8.09 -8.43
C PHE A 79 24.56 6.76 -8.35
N VAL A 80 24.94 6.34 -7.14
CA VAL A 80 25.65 5.07 -6.92
C VAL A 80 24.79 3.89 -7.37
N ASN A 81 23.51 3.86 -6.99
CA ASN A 81 22.57 2.81 -7.36
C ASN A 81 22.41 2.69 -8.88
N ALA A 82 22.18 3.80 -9.58
CA ALA A 82 22.02 3.78 -11.04
C ALA A 82 23.32 3.39 -11.76
N SER A 83 24.44 4.05 -11.43
CA SER A 83 25.72 3.84 -12.11
C SER A 83 26.32 2.44 -11.85
N SER A 84 26.25 1.94 -10.62
CA SER A 84 26.74 0.59 -10.28
C SER A 84 25.95 -0.53 -10.94
N ASN A 85 24.68 -0.28 -11.30
CA ASN A 85 23.86 -1.19 -12.09
C ASN A 85 24.05 -1.01 -13.60
N GLY A 86 24.99 -0.17 -14.04
CA GLY A 86 25.35 0.01 -15.45
C GLY A 86 24.34 0.84 -16.26
N PHE A 87 23.51 1.65 -15.61
CA PHE A 87 22.63 2.57 -16.32
C PHE A 87 23.35 3.85 -16.75
N THR A 88 22.89 4.44 -17.85
CA THR A 88 23.25 5.81 -18.21
C THR A 88 22.67 6.77 -17.18
N VAL A 89 23.51 7.65 -16.64
CA VAL A 89 23.12 8.68 -15.67
C VAL A 89 23.56 10.03 -16.21
N GLY A 90 22.70 11.04 -16.12
CA GLY A 90 22.96 12.39 -16.58
C GLY A 90 22.10 13.42 -15.87
N THR A 91 22.31 14.69 -16.23
CA THR A 91 21.52 15.81 -15.70
C THR A 91 20.14 15.87 -16.35
N TYR A 92 19.30 16.76 -15.83
CA TYR A 92 17.97 17.02 -16.39
C TYR A 92 18.10 17.58 -17.81
N GLU A 93 19.04 18.51 -18.00
CA GLU A 93 19.32 19.21 -19.25
C GLU A 93 19.88 18.27 -20.32
N GLU A 94 20.64 17.25 -19.93
CA GLU A 94 21.24 16.28 -20.86
C GLU A 94 20.21 15.26 -21.38
N LEU A 95 19.38 14.71 -20.48
CA LEU A 95 18.56 13.54 -20.81
C LEU A 95 17.12 13.88 -21.20
N LEU A 96 16.48 14.84 -20.52
CA LEU A 96 15.05 15.13 -20.70
C LEU A 96 14.66 15.69 -22.08
N PRO A 97 15.49 16.52 -22.77
CA PRO A 97 15.12 17.04 -24.10
C PRO A 97 14.90 15.96 -25.15
N THR A 98 15.44 14.75 -24.97
CA THR A 98 15.28 13.65 -25.92
C THR A 98 14.29 12.58 -25.45
N ALA A 99 13.87 12.61 -24.19
CA ALA A 99 13.00 11.62 -23.57
C ALA A 99 11.63 11.53 -24.27
N ASP A 100 11.21 10.31 -24.59
CA ASP A 100 9.84 10.01 -25.05
C ASP A 100 8.89 9.81 -23.86
N LEU A 101 9.39 9.18 -22.80
CA LEU A 101 8.70 8.92 -21.55
C LEU A 101 9.59 9.37 -20.39
N VAL A 102 9.10 10.29 -19.57
CA VAL A 102 9.73 10.74 -18.34
C VAL A 102 8.96 10.14 -17.17
N ILE A 103 9.62 9.39 -16.31
CA ILE A 103 9.01 8.70 -15.18
C ILE A 103 9.44 9.38 -13.89
N ASN A 104 8.51 10.01 -13.20
CA ASN A 104 8.74 10.67 -11.92
C ASN A 104 8.59 9.67 -10.77
N LEU A 105 9.72 9.15 -10.27
CA LEU A 105 9.78 8.22 -9.13
C LEU A 105 10.52 8.86 -7.94
N THR A 106 10.34 10.17 -7.75
CA THR A 106 10.77 10.88 -6.55
C THR A 106 9.72 10.76 -5.43
N PRO A 107 10.03 11.11 -4.18
CA PRO A 107 9.01 11.19 -3.13
C PRO A 107 7.89 12.18 -3.49
N ASP A 108 6.66 11.90 -3.07
CA ASP A 108 5.46 12.69 -3.42
C ASP A 108 5.59 14.16 -3.03
N LYS A 109 6.10 14.43 -1.82
CA LYS A 109 6.42 15.76 -1.31
C LYS A 109 7.32 16.58 -2.25
N GLN A 110 8.13 15.92 -3.07
CA GLN A 110 9.05 16.57 -4.01
C GLN A 110 8.46 16.75 -5.41
N HIS A 111 7.31 16.14 -5.71
CA HIS A 111 6.76 16.12 -7.07
C HIS A 111 6.53 17.51 -7.64
N THR A 112 5.88 18.44 -6.92
CA THR A 112 5.69 19.81 -7.45
C THR A 112 7.02 20.47 -7.83
N ASN A 113 8.05 20.37 -6.98
CA ASN A 113 9.36 20.94 -7.27
C ASN A 113 10.01 20.27 -8.48
N VAL A 114 9.98 18.94 -8.53
CA VAL A 114 10.55 18.14 -9.61
C VAL A 114 9.85 18.45 -10.93
N VAL A 115 8.52 18.38 -10.98
CA VAL A 115 7.72 18.60 -12.18
C VAL A 115 7.94 20.01 -12.73
N ASN A 116 8.00 21.04 -11.87
CA ASN A 116 8.34 22.40 -12.29
C ASN A 116 9.74 22.49 -12.93
N SER A 117 10.72 21.76 -12.40
CA SER A 117 12.08 21.73 -12.95
C SER A 117 12.21 20.90 -14.23
N VAL A 118 11.42 19.85 -14.43
CA VAL A 118 11.59 18.94 -15.58
C VAL A 118 10.66 19.28 -16.76
N MET A 119 9.46 19.80 -16.50
CA MET A 119 8.40 19.93 -17.51
C MET A 119 8.77 20.86 -18.67
N HIS A 120 9.58 21.90 -18.44
CA HIS A 120 10.02 22.82 -19.49
C HIS A 120 11.12 22.22 -20.39
N LEU A 121 11.84 21.20 -19.90
CA LEU A 121 12.88 20.49 -20.64
C LEU A 121 12.31 19.34 -21.49
N MET A 122 11.10 18.88 -21.18
CA MET A 122 10.43 17.81 -21.93
C MET A 122 10.09 18.25 -23.35
N LYS A 123 10.41 17.39 -24.33
CA LYS A 123 10.04 17.63 -25.73
C LYS A 123 8.53 17.65 -25.93
N LYS A 124 8.09 18.31 -27.01
CA LYS A 124 6.67 18.37 -27.37
C LYS A 124 6.12 16.96 -27.59
N GLY A 125 4.95 16.67 -27.01
CA GLY A 125 4.33 15.35 -27.14
C GLY A 125 5.02 14.25 -26.33
N ALA A 126 5.93 14.57 -25.40
CA ALA A 126 6.45 13.56 -24.48
C ALA A 126 5.36 13.05 -23.51
N THR A 127 5.65 11.96 -22.82
CA THR A 127 4.77 11.41 -21.78
C THR A 127 5.41 11.59 -20.41
N LEU A 128 4.61 12.03 -19.43
CA LEU A 128 4.98 12.09 -18.01
C LEU A 128 4.26 10.95 -17.29
N SER A 129 5.00 10.11 -16.57
CA SER A 129 4.45 9.04 -15.76
C SER A 129 4.68 9.27 -14.28
N TYR A 130 3.71 8.86 -13.48
CA TYR A 130 3.80 8.72 -12.02
C TYR A 130 3.63 7.25 -11.61
N SER A 131 3.98 6.93 -10.36
CA SER A 131 3.56 5.69 -9.69
C SER A 131 2.62 5.94 -8.51
N HIS A 132 2.28 7.20 -8.24
CA HIS A 132 1.24 7.61 -7.31
C HIS A 132 0.62 8.94 -7.79
N GLY A 133 -0.69 9.11 -7.64
CA GLY A 133 -1.41 10.23 -8.25
C GLY A 133 -1.43 11.53 -7.42
N PHE A 134 -0.83 11.58 -6.23
CA PHE A 134 -0.98 12.68 -5.27
C PHE A 134 -0.75 14.07 -5.86
N ASN A 135 0.30 14.24 -6.66
CA ASN A 135 0.65 15.53 -7.26
C ASN A 135 -0.42 16.04 -8.24
N ILE A 136 -1.05 15.14 -8.99
CA ILE A 136 -2.15 15.49 -9.92
C ILE A 136 -3.43 15.76 -9.13
N VAL A 137 -3.77 14.89 -8.18
CA VAL A 137 -5.09 14.90 -7.52
C VAL A 137 -5.14 15.87 -6.33
N GLU A 138 -4.21 15.74 -5.38
CA GLU A 138 -4.23 16.49 -4.12
C GLU A 138 -3.60 17.87 -4.25
N GLU A 139 -2.45 17.98 -4.93
CA GLU A 139 -1.77 19.26 -5.15
C GLU A 139 -2.37 20.04 -6.33
N GLY A 140 -3.04 19.36 -7.26
CA GLY A 140 -3.66 19.96 -8.44
C GLY A 140 -2.64 20.46 -9.47
N MET A 141 -1.52 19.74 -9.63
CA MET A 141 -0.43 20.13 -10.51
C MET A 141 -0.90 20.29 -11.96
N GLN A 142 -0.61 21.46 -12.55
CA GLN A 142 -0.98 21.76 -13.92
C GLN A 142 0.12 21.30 -14.88
N ILE A 143 -0.23 20.36 -15.76
CA ILE A 143 0.70 19.81 -16.75
C ILE A 143 0.48 20.46 -18.11
N ARG A 144 1.57 20.72 -18.84
CA ARG A 144 1.53 21.20 -20.23
C ARG A 144 0.56 20.37 -21.08
N LYS A 145 -0.33 21.04 -21.81
CA LYS A 145 -1.40 20.41 -22.62
C LYS A 145 -0.92 19.50 -23.74
N ASP A 146 0.32 19.66 -24.19
CA ASP A 146 0.90 18.81 -25.23
C ASP A 146 1.44 17.48 -24.68
N LEU A 147 1.59 17.35 -23.36
CA LEU A 147 2.10 16.13 -22.74
C LEU A 147 0.97 15.13 -22.50
N THR A 148 1.30 13.85 -22.64
CA THR A 148 0.46 12.73 -22.15
C THR A 148 0.82 12.45 -20.69
N VAL A 149 -0.17 12.20 -19.82
CA VAL A 149 0.07 11.87 -18.40
C VAL A 149 -0.54 10.52 -18.08
N ILE A 150 0.31 9.60 -17.62
CA ILE A 150 -0.05 8.23 -17.25
C ILE A 150 0.38 7.90 -15.83
N MET A 151 -0.19 6.84 -15.28
CA MET A 151 0.24 6.25 -14.02
C MET A 151 0.39 4.75 -14.15
N VAL A 152 1.44 4.22 -13.53
CA VAL A 152 1.67 2.79 -13.32
C VAL A 152 2.11 2.60 -11.88
N ALA A 153 1.22 2.08 -11.04
CA ALA A 153 1.35 1.98 -9.59
C ALA A 153 1.38 0.51 -9.15
N PRO A 154 2.57 -0.09 -8.97
CA PRO A 154 2.72 -1.41 -8.37
C PRO A 154 2.26 -1.40 -6.91
N LYS A 155 1.45 -2.39 -6.51
CA LYS A 155 0.86 -2.51 -5.16
C LYS A 155 1.75 -3.29 -4.21
N CYS A 156 3.00 -2.80 -4.08
CA CYS A 156 4.01 -3.29 -3.16
C CYS A 156 5.24 -2.35 -3.08
N PRO A 157 6.10 -2.52 -2.07
CA PRO A 157 7.40 -1.86 -2.03
C PRO A 157 8.30 -2.22 -3.21
N GLY A 158 9.14 -1.28 -3.64
CA GLY A 158 9.98 -1.45 -4.84
C GLY A 158 10.88 -2.69 -4.84
N SER A 159 11.38 -3.15 -3.68
CA SER A 159 12.19 -4.38 -3.60
C SER A 159 11.41 -5.63 -4.02
N GLU A 160 10.14 -5.74 -3.65
CA GLU A 160 9.29 -6.88 -4.01
C GLU A 160 8.94 -6.86 -5.52
N VAL A 161 8.77 -5.67 -6.11
CA VAL A 161 8.62 -5.51 -7.56
C VAL A 161 9.76 -6.22 -8.31
N ARG A 162 11.00 -6.10 -7.82
CA ARG A 162 12.17 -6.74 -8.43
C ARG A 162 12.25 -8.23 -8.14
N GLU A 163 12.02 -8.66 -6.90
CA GLU A 163 12.14 -10.07 -6.53
C GLU A 163 11.03 -10.95 -7.15
N GLU A 164 9.81 -10.44 -7.29
CA GLU A 164 8.74 -11.13 -8.04
C GLU A 164 9.05 -11.19 -9.55
N TYR A 165 9.63 -10.13 -10.11
CA TYR A 165 10.01 -10.13 -11.53
C TYR A 165 11.12 -11.15 -11.84
N LYS A 166 12.16 -11.21 -11.00
CA LYS A 166 13.30 -12.15 -11.17
C LYS A 166 12.88 -13.62 -11.16
N ARG A 167 11.90 -13.98 -10.33
CA ARG A 167 11.31 -15.35 -10.31
C ARG A 167 10.34 -15.60 -11.46
N GLY A 168 10.29 -14.69 -12.43
CA GLY A 168 9.44 -14.77 -13.62
C GLY A 168 8.00 -14.33 -13.40
N PHE A 169 7.61 -13.83 -12.22
CA PHE A 169 6.27 -13.36 -11.93
C PHE A 169 6.22 -11.82 -12.04
N GLY A 170 5.35 -11.18 -11.25
CA GLY A 170 5.21 -9.74 -11.14
C GLY A 170 4.38 -9.39 -9.90
N VAL A 171 3.95 -8.15 -9.81
CA VAL A 171 3.14 -7.65 -8.68
C VAL A 171 1.88 -7.00 -9.21
N PRO A 172 0.73 -7.12 -8.53
CA PRO A 172 -0.49 -6.45 -8.98
C PRO A 172 -0.25 -4.97 -9.17
N THR A 173 -0.76 -4.42 -10.27
CA THR A 173 -0.42 -3.07 -10.72
C THR A 173 -1.68 -2.35 -11.14
N LEU A 174 -1.84 -1.11 -10.68
CA LEU A 174 -2.88 -0.22 -11.17
C LEU A 174 -2.30 0.67 -12.27
N ILE A 175 -3.04 0.86 -13.37
CA ILE A 175 -2.69 1.83 -14.40
C ILE A 175 -3.81 2.83 -14.64
N ALA A 176 -3.43 4.06 -14.99
CA ALA A 176 -4.39 5.12 -15.31
C ALA A 176 -3.85 6.08 -16.37
N VAL A 177 -4.77 6.79 -17.02
CA VAL A 177 -4.47 7.90 -17.94
C VAL A 177 -5.23 9.13 -17.44
N HIS A 178 -4.55 10.27 -17.31
CA HIS A 178 -5.18 11.50 -16.86
C HIS A 178 -6.02 12.08 -18.02
N PRO A 179 -7.35 12.25 -17.85
CA PRO A 179 -8.23 12.63 -18.96
C PRO A 179 -7.94 14.01 -19.55
N GLU A 180 -7.33 14.93 -18.79
CA GLU A 180 -6.97 16.25 -19.30
C GLU A 180 -5.68 16.27 -20.12
N ASN A 181 -4.92 15.15 -20.11
CA ASN A 181 -3.59 15.06 -20.71
C ASN A 181 -3.42 13.73 -21.46
N ASP A 182 -4.17 13.52 -22.54
CA ASP A 182 -3.89 12.48 -23.53
C ASP A 182 -4.15 12.98 -24.97
N PRO A 183 -3.47 14.06 -25.42
CA PRO A 183 -3.77 14.74 -26.68
C PRO A 183 -3.53 13.88 -27.92
N GLU A 184 -2.68 12.85 -27.81
CA GLU A 184 -2.32 11.94 -28.90
C GLU A 184 -3.00 10.57 -28.77
N ASN A 185 -3.86 10.36 -27.76
CA ASN A 185 -4.55 9.09 -27.47
C ASN A 185 -3.61 7.89 -27.34
N LYS A 186 -2.44 8.09 -26.73
CA LYS A 186 -1.41 7.06 -26.57
C LYS A 186 -1.23 6.59 -25.13
N GLY A 187 -1.89 7.25 -24.17
CA GLY A 187 -1.70 7.00 -22.74
C GLY A 187 -1.92 5.53 -22.37
N TRP A 188 -3.01 4.93 -22.83
CA TRP A 188 -3.32 3.53 -22.50
C TRP A 188 -2.32 2.54 -23.08
N ALA A 189 -1.88 2.74 -24.33
CA ALA A 189 -0.90 1.86 -24.96
C ALA A 189 0.44 1.89 -24.18
N GLN A 190 0.87 3.07 -23.78
CA GLN A 190 2.12 3.23 -23.03
C GLN A 190 2.02 2.76 -21.58
N ALA A 191 0.90 3.02 -20.90
CA ALA A 191 0.68 2.54 -19.54
C ALA A 191 0.64 1.01 -19.48
N LYS A 192 -0.02 0.35 -20.45
CA LYS A 192 0.01 -1.11 -20.58
C LYS A 192 1.42 -1.63 -20.85
N ALA A 193 2.14 -1.06 -21.81
CA ALA A 193 3.51 -1.48 -22.12
C ALA A 193 4.46 -1.30 -20.93
N TYR A 194 4.29 -0.23 -20.15
CA TYR A 194 5.06 -0.02 -18.94
C TYR A 194 4.69 -1.05 -17.86
N ALA A 195 3.40 -1.32 -17.61
CA ALA A 195 3.00 -2.39 -16.69
C ALA A 195 3.50 -3.78 -17.14
N VAL A 196 3.61 -4.03 -18.44
CA VAL A 196 4.25 -5.25 -18.95
C VAL A 196 5.74 -5.27 -18.60
N ALA A 197 6.43 -4.18 -18.86
CA ALA A 197 7.87 -4.04 -18.65
C ALA A 197 8.27 -4.18 -17.17
N THR A 198 7.38 -3.86 -16.23
CA THR A 198 7.60 -4.08 -14.80
C THR A 198 7.12 -5.46 -14.31
N GLY A 199 6.43 -6.23 -15.17
CA GLY A 199 5.91 -7.55 -14.87
C GLY A 199 4.47 -7.58 -14.35
N GLY A 200 3.81 -6.44 -14.16
CA GLY A 200 2.48 -6.33 -13.56
C GLY A 200 1.40 -7.19 -14.25
N HIS A 201 1.42 -7.27 -15.58
CA HIS A 201 0.52 -8.13 -16.36
C HIS A 201 0.50 -9.61 -15.94
N LYS A 202 1.55 -10.12 -15.28
CA LYS A 202 1.63 -11.50 -14.80
C LYS A 202 0.90 -11.72 -13.48
N ALA A 203 0.67 -10.66 -12.72
CA ALA A 203 0.01 -10.69 -11.42
C ALA A 203 -1.37 -10.00 -11.44
N GLY A 204 -1.78 -9.46 -12.60
CA GLY A 204 -3.04 -8.76 -12.78
C GLY A 204 -2.87 -7.25 -12.76
N VAL A 205 -3.56 -6.60 -13.70
CA VAL A 205 -3.54 -5.15 -13.86
C VAL A 205 -4.94 -4.59 -13.78
N LEU A 206 -5.09 -3.50 -13.03
CA LEU A 206 -6.34 -2.75 -12.92
C LEU A 206 -6.27 -1.50 -13.79
N ALA A 207 -7.19 -1.37 -14.76
CA ALA A 207 -7.47 -0.09 -15.40
C ALA A 207 -8.29 0.77 -14.43
N SER A 208 -7.70 1.87 -13.97
CA SER A 208 -8.25 2.75 -12.94
C SER A 208 -8.18 4.23 -13.37
N SER A 209 -8.28 5.14 -12.40
CA SER A 209 -8.03 6.56 -12.55
C SER A 209 -7.03 7.06 -11.51
N PHE A 210 -6.47 8.25 -11.76
CA PHE A 210 -5.66 8.95 -10.75
C PHE A 210 -6.43 9.19 -9.45
N VAL A 211 -7.70 9.59 -9.55
CA VAL A 211 -8.55 9.85 -8.38
C VAL A 211 -8.83 8.58 -7.60
N ALA A 212 -9.23 7.49 -8.28
CA ALA A 212 -9.55 6.24 -7.60
C ALA A 212 -8.33 5.73 -6.84
N GLU A 213 -7.17 5.66 -7.50
CA GLU A 213 -5.91 5.24 -6.88
C GLU A 213 -5.58 6.08 -5.66
N VAL A 214 -5.47 7.40 -5.78
CA VAL A 214 -5.09 8.27 -4.65
C VAL A 214 -6.05 8.13 -3.48
N LYS A 215 -7.37 8.16 -3.72
CA LYS A 215 -8.35 8.15 -2.63
C LYS A 215 -8.40 6.80 -1.91
N SER A 216 -8.22 5.69 -2.63
CA SER A 216 -8.20 4.36 -2.02
C SER A 216 -6.86 4.07 -1.33
N ASP A 217 -5.74 4.44 -1.96
CA ASP A 217 -4.37 4.24 -1.45
C ASP A 217 -4.19 4.97 -0.11
N LEU A 218 -4.53 6.27 -0.06
CA LEU A 218 -4.50 7.08 1.16
C LEU A 218 -5.35 6.48 2.30
N MET A 219 -6.50 5.88 1.98
CA MET A 219 -7.38 5.27 2.99
C MET A 219 -6.77 3.97 3.52
N GLY A 220 -6.21 3.15 2.63
CA GLY A 220 -5.49 1.93 2.98
C GLY A 220 -4.34 2.20 3.94
N GLU A 221 -3.42 3.08 3.53
CA GLU A 221 -2.18 3.38 4.27
C GLU A 221 -2.45 4.08 5.61
N GLN A 222 -3.44 4.97 5.68
CA GLN A 222 -3.81 5.61 6.94
C GLN A 222 -4.39 4.64 7.95
N THR A 223 -5.21 3.69 7.49
CA THR A 223 -6.01 2.85 8.36
C THR A 223 -5.42 1.45 8.52
N ILE A 224 -5.90 0.45 7.79
CA ILE A 224 -5.53 -0.96 8.00
C ILE A 224 -4.05 -1.23 7.76
N LEU A 225 -3.43 -0.66 6.73
CA LEU A 225 -2.08 -1.05 6.33
C LEU A 225 -1.03 -0.61 7.34
N CYS A 226 -1.07 0.65 7.79
CA CYS A 226 -0.06 1.20 8.70
C CYS A 226 -0.65 1.55 10.07
N GLY A 227 -1.65 2.44 10.10
CA GLY A 227 -2.19 2.99 11.35
C GLY A 227 -2.67 1.93 12.33
N LEU A 228 -3.49 0.98 11.88
CA LEU A 228 -4.06 -0.07 12.72
C LEU A 228 -3.02 -1.13 13.10
N LEU A 229 -2.07 -1.46 12.22
CA LEU A 229 -0.97 -2.36 12.60
C LEU A 229 -0.10 -1.73 13.67
N GLN A 230 0.19 -0.43 13.58
CA GLN A 230 0.92 0.31 14.61
C GLN A 230 0.13 0.36 15.93
N THR A 231 -1.14 0.78 15.90
CA THR A 231 -1.99 0.83 17.10
C THR A 231 -2.13 -0.54 17.75
N GLY A 232 -2.44 -1.56 16.95
CA GLY A 232 -2.59 -2.93 17.40
C GLY A 232 -1.29 -3.46 18.02
N ALA A 233 -0.14 -3.16 17.42
CA ALA A 233 1.17 -3.59 17.93
C ALA A 233 1.45 -3.00 19.31
N ILE A 234 1.28 -1.68 19.46
CA ILE A 234 1.53 -0.96 20.71
C ILE A 234 0.55 -1.45 21.79
N LEU A 235 -0.76 -1.42 21.53
CA LEU A 235 -1.77 -1.79 22.51
C LEU A 235 -1.67 -3.26 22.94
N SER A 236 -1.42 -4.16 22.01
CA SER A 236 -1.31 -5.60 22.31
C SER A 236 -0.04 -5.92 23.09
N PHE A 237 1.09 -5.29 22.75
CA PHE A 237 2.33 -5.41 23.50
C PHE A 237 2.16 -4.89 24.94
N ASP A 238 1.67 -3.65 25.10
CA ASP A 238 1.51 -3.02 26.40
C ASP A 238 0.56 -3.84 27.29
N LYS A 239 -0.54 -4.33 26.72
CA LYS A 239 -1.51 -5.17 27.44
C LYS A 239 -0.89 -6.47 27.93
N MET A 240 -0.09 -7.15 27.10
CA MET A 240 0.60 -8.36 27.50
C MET A 240 1.56 -8.12 28.67
N VAL A 241 2.37 -7.07 28.59
CA VAL A 241 3.35 -6.74 29.63
C VAL A 241 2.66 -6.37 30.95
N VAL A 242 1.61 -5.55 30.90
CA VAL A 242 0.83 -5.16 32.10
C VAL A 242 0.20 -6.36 32.80
N GLU A 243 -0.24 -7.38 32.03
CA GLU A 243 -0.84 -8.60 32.55
C GLU A 243 0.20 -9.71 32.87
N GLY A 244 1.49 -9.38 32.87
CA GLY A 244 2.57 -10.25 33.34
C GLY A 244 3.11 -11.26 32.32
N ILE A 245 2.87 -11.06 31.02
CA ILE A 245 3.62 -11.77 29.97
C ILE A 245 5.03 -11.18 29.88
N ASP A 246 6.04 -12.05 29.71
CA ASP A 246 7.42 -11.60 29.51
C ASP A 246 7.53 -10.63 28.32
N ALA A 247 8.17 -9.48 28.53
CA ALA A 247 8.24 -8.43 27.54
C ALA A 247 9.01 -8.87 26.28
N SER A 248 10.05 -9.70 26.42
CA SER A 248 10.82 -10.18 25.26
C SER A 248 10.04 -11.19 24.42
N TYR A 249 9.21 -12.02 25.05
CA TYR A 249 8.23 -12.88 24.39
C TYR A 249 7.13 -12.06 23.71
N ALA A 250 6.52 -11.11 24.43
CA ALA A 250 5.49 -10.22 23.89
C ALA A 250 5.97 -9.47 22.64
N ALA A 251 7.19 -8.92 22.68
CA ALA A 251 7.79 -8.25 21.53
C ALA A 251 7.96 -9.20 20.33
N LYS A 252 8.42 -10.43 20.55
CA LYS A 252 8.56 -11.42 19.47
C LYS A 252 7.20 -11.83 18.90
N LEU A 253 6.22 -12.03 19.78
CA LEU A 253 4.85 -12.39 19.38
C LEU A 253 4.24 -11.32 18.47
N ILE A 254 4.38 -10.03 18.82
CA ILE A 254 3.86 -8.94 18.00
C ILE A 254 4.68 -8.76 16.71
N GLN A 255 6.02 -8.79 16.81
CA GLN A 255 6.88 -8.54 15.65
C GLN A 255 6.60 -9.51 14.49
N TYR A 256 6.46 -10.81 14.79
CA TYR A 256 6.25 -11.85 13.77
C TYR A 256 4.79 -12.33 13.66
N GLY A 257 3.94 -11.98 14.62
CA GLY A 257 2.54 -12.40 14.65
C GLY A 257 1.74 -11.81 13.50
N TRP A 258 1.94 -10.53 13.16
CA TRP A 258 1.27 -9.90 12.02
C TRP A 258 1.60 -10.61 10.71
N GLU A 259 2.89 -10.85 10.42
CA GLU A 259 3.33 -11.59 9.23
C GLU A 259 2.70 -12.98 9.19
N THR A 260 2.74 -13.72 10.30
CA THR A 260 2.23 -15.09 10.35
C THR A 260 0.72 -15.16 10.10
N VAL A 261 -0.08 -14.30 10.75
CA VAL A 261 -1.54 -14.32 10.55
C VAL A 261 -1.94 -13.78 9.17
N THR A 262 -1.21 -12.80 8.64
CA THR A 262 -1.50 -12.20 7.34
C THR A 262 -0.98 -13.04 6.17
N GLU A 263 -0.03 -13.96 6.37
CA GLU A 263 0.30 -14.94 5.32
C GLU A 263 -0.89 -15.87 5.04
N ALA A 264 -1.67 -16.26 6.06
CA ALA A 264 -2.93 -16.98 5.84
C ALA A 264 -3.98 -16.11 5.13
N LEU A 265 -4.02 -14.80 5.45
CA LEU A 265 -4.88 -13.81 4.77
C LEU A 265 -4.56 -13.71 3.28
N LYS A 266 -3.27 -13.66 2.92
CA LYS A 266 -2.79 -13.62 1.53
C LYS A 266 -3.27 -14.82 0.71
N HIS A 267 -3.22 -16.02 1.31
CA HIS A 267 -3.57 -17.25 0.61
C HIS A 267 -5.07 -17.45 0.40
N GLY A 268 -5.91 -17.04 1.35
CA GLY A 268 -7.33 -17.38 1.30
C GLY A 268 -8.26 -16.38 1.96
N GLY A 269 -7.83 -15.13 2.09
CA GLY A 269 -8.61 -14.05 2.67
C GLY A 269 -8.81 -14.20 4.18
N ILE A 270 -9.71 -13.38 4.71
CA ILE A 270 -10.12 -13.39 6.12
C ILE A 270 -10.65 -14.76 6.51
N THR A 271 -11.33 -15.45 5.59
CA THR A 271 -11.84 -16.81 5.79
C THR A 271 -10.72 -17.76 6.18
N ASN A 272 -9.64 -17.83 5.39
CA ASN A 272 -8.54 -18.74 5.70
C ASN A 272 -7.80 -18.34 6.96
N MET A 273 -7.56 -17.04 7.19
CA MET A 273 -6.95 -16.55 8.43
C MET A 273 -7.77 -16.96 9.67
N MET A 274 -9.09 -16.80 9.61
CA MET A 274 -10.00 -17.20 10.70
C MET A 274 -10.08 -18.72 10.84
N ASP A 275 -10.03 -19.47 9.73
CA ASP A 275 -10.07 -20.94 9.70
C ASP A 275 -8.83 -21.60 10.32
N ARG A 276 -7.74 -20.85 10.52
CA ARG A 276 -6.56 -21.30 11.28
C ARG A 276 -6.75 -21.30 12.81
N LEU A 277 -7.79 -20.65 13.32
CA LEU A 277 -8.13 -20.68 14.75
C LEU A 277 -8.98 -21.92 15.10
N SER A 278 -8.93 -22.35 16.36
CA SER A 278 -9.93 -23.29 16.90
C SER A 278 -11.34 -22.70 16.79
N ASN A 279 -12.40 -23.52 16.84
CA ASN A 279 -13.76 -22.98 16.69
C ASN A 279 -14.12 -22.00 17.82
N SER A 280 -13.68 -22.28 19.04
CA SER A 280 -13.90 -21.39 20.19
C SER A 280 -13.14 -20.08 20.04
N ALA A 281 -11.87 -20.13 19.62
CA ALA A 281 -11.07 -18.94 19.35
C ALA A 281 -11.60 -18.14 18.16
N LYS A 282 -12.05 -18.79 17.08
CA LYS A 282 -12.69 -18.15 15.92
C LYS A 282 -13.94 -17.36 16.31
N ILE A 283 -14.83 -17.96 17.11
CA ILE A 283 -16.03 -17.28 17.60
C ILE A 283 -15.65 -16.08 18.48
N LYS A 284 -14.62 -16.21 19.32
CA LYS A 284 -14.13 -15.10 20.15
C LYS A 284 -13.51 -13.99 19.31
N ALA A 285 -12.62 -14.32 18.36
CA ALA A 285 -12.02 -13.38 17.42
C ALA A 285 -13.10 -12.65 16.61
N PHE A 286 -14.12 -13.37 16.14
CA PHE A 286 -15.26 -12.78 15.43
C PHE A 286 -15.97 -11.74 16.31
N LYS A 287 -16.34 -12.10 17.55
CA LYS A 287 -17.00 -11.16 18.48
C LYS A 287 -16.15 -9.93 18.78
N LEU A 288 -14.85 -10.12 19.07
CA LEU A 288 -13.91 -9.02 19.30
C LEU A 288 -13.82 -8.11 18.08
N SER A 289 -13.74 -8.69 16.88
CA SER A 289 -13.69 -7.89 15.66
C SER A 289 -14.99 -7.12 15.39
N GLU A 290 -16.17 -7.66 15.69
CA GLU A 290 -17.45 -6.91 15.56
C GLU A 290 -17.52 -5.73 16.55
N GLU A 291 -17.01 -5.91 17.76
CA GLU A 291 -16.90 -4.84 18.76
C GLU A 291 -15.91 -3.76 18.32
N LEU A 292 -14.71 -4.16 17.87
CA LEU A 292 -13.72 -3.28 17.26
C LEU A 292 -14.30 -2.51 16.07
N LYS A 293 -15.05 -3.18 15.18
CA LYS A 293 -15.71 -2.53 14.05
C LYS A 293 -16.69 -1.46 14.52
N THR A 294 -17.46 -1.74 15.56
CA THR A 294 -18.43 -0.79 16.11
C THR A 294 -17.73 0.44 16.70
N ILE A 295 -16.66 0.24 17.46
CA ILE A 295 -15.91 1.33 18.11
C ILE A 295 -15.17 2.19 17.07
N MET A 296 -14.49 1.55 16.12
CA MET A 296 -13.60 2.24 15.19
C MET A 296 -14.30 2.81 13.94
N ARG A 297 -15.53 2.37 13.62
CA ARG A 297 -16.23 2.83 12.40
C ARG A 297 -16.28 4.36 12.25
N PRO A 298 -16.62 5.16 13.28
CA PRO A 298 -16.61 6.62 13.14
C PRO A 298 -15.23 7.18 12.81
N LEU A 299 -14.16 6.56 13.31
CA LEU A 299 -12.79 6.98 13.01
C LEU A 299 -12.41 6.66 11.56
N PHE A 300 -12.72 5.45 11.07
CA PHE A 300 -12.47 5.07 9.67
C PHE A 300 -13.25 5.97 8.70
N GLN A 301 -14.53 6.25 9.00
CA GLN A 301 -15.35 7.17 8.22
C GLN A 301 -14.76 8.58 8.22
N LYS A 302 -14.32 9.09 9.38
CA LYS A 302 -13.66 10.39 9.47
C LYS A 302 -12.40 10.46 8.58
N HIS A 303 -11.56 9.44 8.59
CA HIS A 303 -10.36 9.42 7.73
C HIS A 303 -10.74 9.45 6.25
N MET A 304 -11.71 8.63 5.83
CA MET A 304 -12.20 8.63 4.45
C MET A 304 -12.80 10.00 4.07
N ASP A 305 -13.58 10.62 4.96
CA ASP A 305 -14.17 11.95 4.74
C ASP A 305 -13.07 13.04 4.61
N ASP A 306 -12.07 13.03 5.49
CA ASP A 306 -10.95 13.97 5.43
C ASP A 306 -10.12 13.79 4.14
N ILE A 307 -9.96 12.56 3.67
CA ILE A 307 -9.33 12.23 2.38
C ILE A 307 -10.20 12.77 1.23
N MET A 308 -11.50 12.51 1.22
CA MET A 308 -12.41 12.93 0.14
C MET A 308 -12.54 14.44 0.04
N THR A 309 -12.56 15.14 1.17
CA THR A 309 -12.61 16.61 1.20
C THR A 309 -11.27 17.28 0.89
N GLY A 310 -10.16 16.52 0.91
CA GLY A 310 -8.80 17.05 0.80
C GLY A 310 -8.34 17.75 2.09
N HIS A 311 -9.04 17.57 3.21
CA HIS A 311 -8.63 18.07 4.51
C HIS A 311 -7.32 17.40 4.96
N PHE A 312 -7.23 16.07 4.83
CA PHE A 312 -6.03 15.30 5.16
C PHE A 312 -4.80 15.84 4.43
N SER A 313 -4.86 15.88 3.09
CA SER A 313 -3.73 16.28 2.25
C SER A 313 -3.33 17.73 2.50
N LYS A 314 -4.31 18.63 2.70
CA LYS A 314 -4.05 20.02 3.08
C LYS A 314 -3.28 20.11 4.40
N THR A 315 -3.74 19.44 5.45
CA THR A 315 -3.10 19.51 6.78
C THR A 315 -1.70 18.89 6.78
N MET A 316 -1.51 17.79 6.07
CA MET A 316 -0.18 17.20 5.89
C MET A 316 0.76 18.14 5.12
N MET A 317 0.31 18.75 4.02
CA MET A 317 1.11 19.73 3.27
C MET A 317 1.42 21.00 4.07
N GLU A 318 0.59 21.37 5.04
CA GLU A 318 0.90 22.44 6.00
C GLU A 318 2.05 22.04 6.93
N ASP A 319 2.11 20.78 7.38
CA ASP A 319 3.25 20.25 8.14
C ASP A 319 4.52 20.18 7.29
N TRP A 320 4.41 19.81 6.01
CA TRP A 320 5.54 19.80 5.08
C TRP A 320 6.21 21.17 4.92
N LYS A 321 5.41 22.24 4.92
CA LYS A 321 5.89 23.64 4.88
C LYS A 321 6.47 24.10 6.20
N ASN A 322 6.16 23.39 7.28
CA ASN A 322 6.67 23.62 8.62
C ASN A 322 7.77 22.60 8.97
N ASP A 323 8.59 22.27 7.97
CA ASP A 323 9.75 21.37 8.09
C ASP A 323 9.44 20.01 8.73
N ASP A 324 8.28 19.43 8.39
CA ASP A 324 7.84 18.09 8.84
C ASP A 324 7.77 17.98 10.38
N LYS A 325 7.46 19.09 11.06
CA LYS A 325 7.53 19.17 12.52
C LYS A 325 6.72 18.07 13.20
N ASN A 326 5.45 17.89 12.83
CA ASN A 326 4.62 16.88 13.47
C ASN A 326 5.07 15.47 13.09
N LEU A 327 5.37 15.22 11.81
CA LEU A 327 5.90 13.94 11.36
C LEU A 327 7.13 13.51 12.18
N LEU A 328 8.12 14.40 12.31
CA LEU A 328 9.37 14.11 13.01
C LEU A 328 9.16 13.92 14.52
N ILE A 329 8.28 14.70 15.15
CA ILE A 329 7.91 14.54 16.56
C ILE A 329 7.27 13.17 16.79
N TRP A 330 6.31 12.79 15.94
CA TRP A 330 5.59 11.53 16.06
C TRP A 330 6.46 10.32 15.74
N ARG A 331 7.36 10.43 14.76
CA ARG A 331 8.38 9.43 14.45
C ARG A 331 9.31 9.20 15.64
N ALA A 332 9.80 10.27 16.24
CA ALA A 332 10.63 10.19 17.44
C ALA A 332 9.87 9.54 18.61
N ALA A 333 8.62 9.96 18.87
CA ALA A 333 7.80 9.38 19.93
C ALA A 333 7.50 7.88 19.71
N THR A 334 7.29 7.46 18.46
CA THR A 334 7.10 6.05 18.11
C THR A 334 8.36 5.23 18.40
N GLY A 335 9.54 5.77 18.09
CA GLY A 335 10.85 5.19 18.44
C GLY A 335 11.08 5.01 19.95
N GLU A 336 10.35 5.76 20.76
CA GLU A 336 10.44 5.73 22.22
C GLU A 336 9.45 4.75 22.88
N THR A 337 8.55 4.13 22.11
CA THR A 337 7.58 3.17 22.64
C THR A 337 8.27 1.92 23.22
N ALA A 338 7.62 1.31 24.21
CA ALA A 338 8.15 0.13 24.88
C ALA A 338 8.29 -1.05 23.89
N PHE A 339 7.31 -1.26 23.01
CA PHE A 339 7.39 -2.26 21.95
C PHE A 339 8.64 -2.08 21.07
N GLU A 340 8.91 -0.85 20.62
CA GLU A 340 10.02 -0.59 19.70
C GLU A 340 11.37 -0.90 20.35
N LYS A 341 11.56 -0.47 21.60
CA LYS A 341 12.80 -0.64 22.36
C LYS A 341 13.04 -2.06 22.90
N GLN A 342 11.98 -2.85 23.07
CA GLN A 342 12.08 -4.15 23.73
C GLN A 342 12.84 -5.18 22.87
N ALA A 343 13.92 -5.75 23.40
CA ALA A 343 14.59 -6.87 22.73
C ALA A 343 13.67 -8.10 22.68
N ILE A 344 13.70 -8.83 21.55
CA ILE A 344 12.93 -10.07 21.39
C ILE A 344 13.63 -11.26 22.03
N THR A 345 12.84 -12.24 22.49
CA THR A 345 13.36 -13.51 23.02
C THR A 345 13.99 -14.39 21.93
N THR A 346 14.91 -15.28 22.33
CA THR A 346 15.41 -16.35 21.46
C THR A 346 14.48 -17.57 21.45
N GLN A 347 13.53 -17.67 22.39
CA GLN A 347 12.54 -18.75 22.43
C GLN A 347 11.81 -18.88 21.09
N GLU A 348 11.73 -20.10 20.57
CA GLU A 348 10.96 -20.40 19.37
C GLU A 348 9.45 -20.29 19.64
N ILE A 349 8.73 -19.65 18.72
CA ILE A 349 7.26 -19.59 18.70
C ILE A 349 6.85 -20.31 17.42
N SER A 350 6.08 -21.39 17.55
CA SER A 350 5.63 -22.13 16.37
C SER A 350 4.60 -21.31 15.56
N GLU A 351 4.45 -21.62 14.27
CA GLU A 351 3.48 -20.93 13.40
C GLU A 351 2.06 -20.91 13.99
N GLN A 352 1.58 -22.06 14.50
CA GLN A 352 0.25 -22.15 15.10
C GLN A 352 0.16 -21.41 16.44
N GLU A 353 1.27 -21.30 17.19
CA GLU A 353 1.29 -20.54 18.43
C GLU A 353 1.05 -19.04 18.19
N TYR A 354 1.50 -18.48 17.07
CA TYR A 354 1.14 -17.10 16.69
C TYR A 354 -0.37 -16.89 16.48
N PHE A 355 -1.07 -17.87 15.93
CA PHE A 355 -2.54 -17.83 15.82
C PHE A 355 -3.20 -18.00 17.20
N ASP A 356 -2.80 -19.04 17.92
CA ASP A 356 -3.41 -19.41 19.19
C ASP A 356 -3.22 -18.31 20.25
N HIS A 357 -2.02 -17.71 20.32
CA HIS A 357 -1.68 -16.62 21.24
C HIS A 357 -1.98 -15.23 20.66
N GLY A 358 -2.37 -15.14 19.38
CA GLY A 358 -2.66 -13.90 18.66
C GLY A 358 -4.12 -13.77 18.24
N THR A 359 -5.07 -14.35 18.99
CA THR A 359 -6.52 -14.27 18.68
C THR A 359 -6.99 -12.82 18.51
N LEU A 360 -6.46 -11.88 19.31
CA LEU A 360 -6.74 -10.45 19.19
C LEU A 360 -6.11 -9.83 17.92
N LEU A 361 -4.92 -10.28 17.49
CA LEU A 361 -4.31 -9.79 16.25
C LEU A 361 -5.17 -10.16 15.04
N VAL A 362 -5.68 -11.39 14.99
CA VAL A 362 -6.63 -11.85 13.96
C VAL A 362 -7.90 -10.99 13.96
N ALA A 363 -8.41 -10.62 15.15
CA ALA A 363 -9.57 -9.74 15.28
C ALA A 363 -9.30 -8.32 14.77
N PHE A 364 -8.12 -7.75 15.05
CA PHE A 364 -7.68 -6.46 14.52
C PHE A 364 -7.59 -6.48 13.00
N VAL A 365 -6.91 -7.49 12.41
CA VAL A 365 -6.79 -7.61 10.96
C VAL A 365 -8.16 -7.69 10.29
N ARG A 366 -9.05 -8.58 10.78
CA ARG A 366 -10.41 -8.68 10.23
C ARG A 366 -11.14 -7.34 10.32
N ALA A 367 -11.19 -6.72 11.50
CA ALA A 367 -11.94 -5.49 11.72
C ALA A 367 -11.44 -4.35 10.84
N GLY A 368 -10.12 -4.16 10.76
CA GLY A 368 -9.53 -3.08 9.97
C GLY A 368 -9.69 -3.29 8.46
N VAL A 369 -9.46 -4.51 7.96
CA VAL A 369 -9.66 -4.81 6.53
C VAL A 369 -11.12 -4.57 6.14
N GLU A 370 -12.07 -5.09 6.93
CA GLU A 370 -13.49 -4.90 6.62
C GLU A 370 -13.90 -3.43 6.72
N LEU A 371 -13.46 -2.68 7.73
CA LEU A 371 -13.80 -1.25 7.86
C LEU A 371 -13.19 -0.39 6.75
N ALA A 372 -11.92 -0.60 6.40
CA ALA A 372 -11.29 0.13 5.30
C ALA A 372 -12.03 -0.14 3.98
N PHE A 373 -12.33 -1.40 3.71
CA PHE A 373 -13.10 -1.81 2.53
C PHE A 373 -14.51 -1.18 2.51
N GLU A 374 -15.25 -1.27 3.61
CA GLU A 374 -16.60 -0.71 3.75
C GLU A 374 -16.57 0.81 3.54
N SER A 375 -15.71 1.54 4.25
CA SER A 375 -15.62 3.01 4.14
C SER A 375 -15.24 3.48 2.73
N MET A 376 -14.33 2.76 2.05
CA MET A 376 -14.01 3.06 0.65
C MET A 376 -15.21 2.84 -0.27
N THR A 377 -15.86 1.68 -0.17
CA THR A 377 -16.98 1.33 -1.06
C THR A 377 -18.23 2.17 -0.82
N GLU A 378 -18.52 2.54 0.44
CA GLU A 378 -19.56 3.51 0.82
C GLU A 378 -19.32 4.90 0.21
N SER A 379 -18.06 5.24 -0.10
CA SER A 379 -17.66 6.53 -0.69
C SER A 379 -17.60 6.54 -2.23
N GLY A 380 -17.99 5.44 -2.88
CA GLY A 380 -18.03 5.32 -4.34
C GLY A 380 -16.78 4.69 -4.98
N ILE A 381 -15.82 4.23 -4.18
CA ILE A 381 -14.68 3.43 -4.68
C ILE A 381 -15.16 2.01 -4.99
N ILE A 382 -14.71 1.43 -6.09
CA ILE A 382 -15.08 0.06 -6.48
C ILE A 382 -14.40 -0.98 -5.57
N ASP A 383 -15.10 -2.08 -5.31
CA ASP A 383 -14.66 -3.19 -4.47
C ASP A 383 -13.27 -3.74 -4.81
N ALA A 384 -12.93 -3.85 -6.10
CA ALA A 384 -11.62 -4.31 -6.53
C ALA A 384 -10.50 -3.34 -6.11
N SER A 385 -10.69 -2.02 -6.25
CA SER A 385 -9.73 -1.04 -5.73
C SER A 385 -9.63 -1.15 -4.22
N ALA A 386 -10.77 -1.13 -3.53
CA ALA A 386 -10.81 -1.23 -2.07
C ALA A 386 -10.12 -2.50 -1.55
N TYR A 387 -10.22 -3.63 -2.25
CA TYR A 387 -9.54 -4.87 -1.91
C TYR A 387 -8.01 -4.76 -2.04
N TYR A 388 -7.53 -4.19 -3.15
CA TYR A 388 -6.09 -4.06 -3.39
C TYR A 388 -5.44 -3.12 -2.38
N GLU A 389 -6.05 -1.97 -2.09
CA GLU A 389 -5.52 -1.01 -1.11
C GLU A 389 -5.82 -1.40 0.36
N SER A 390 -6.32 -2.60 0.63
CA SER A 390 -6.55 -3.07 2.00
C SER A 390 -6.02 -4.48 2.22
N LEU A 391 -6.85 -5.50 1.98
CA LEU A 391 -6.53 -6.90 2.26
C LEU A 391 -5.25 -7.33 1.52
N HIS A 392 -5.11 -6.96 0.26
CA HIS A 392 -4.01 -7.44 -0.58
C HIS A 392 -2.63 -6.99 -0.08
N GLU A 393 -2.50 -5.73 0.34
CA GLU A 393 -1.22 -5.15 0.76
C GLU A 393 -0.90 -5.34 2.24
N THR A 394 -1.90 -5.67 3.07
CA THR A 394 -1.71 -5.90 4.51
C THR A 394 -0.56 -6.89 4.82
N PRO A 395 -0.43 -8.06 4.13
CA PRO A 395 0.69 -8.97 4.34
C PRO A 395 2.05 -8.38 3.99
N LEU A 396 2.12 -7.52 2.96
CA LEU A 396 3.39 -6.90 2.54
C LEU A 396 3.89 -5.91 3.58
N ILE A 397 2.99 -5.14 4.20
CA ILE A 397 3.33 -4.23 5.29
C ILE A 397 3.68 -5.02 6.56
N ALA A 398 2.97 -6.10 6.86
CA ALA A 398 3.29 -6.97 7.99
C ALA A 398 4.73 -7.53 7.93
N ASN A 399 5.23 -7.87 6.73
CA ASN A 399 6.62 -8.30 6.52
C ASN A 399 7.65 -7.23 6.93
N THR A 400 7.31 -5.94 6.79
CA THR A 400 8.21 -4.85 7.23
C THR A 400 8.34 -4.81 8.75
N ILE A 401 7.22 -5.02 9.47
CA ILE A 401 7.19 -5.13 10.93
C ILE A 401 7.99 -6.36 11.39
N ALA A 402 7.84 -7.51 10.72
CA ALA A 402 8.63 -8.70 11.02
C ALA A 402 10.13 -8.46 10.87
N ARG A 403 10.53 -7.72 9.83
CA ARG A 403 11.94 -7.42 9.57
C ARG A 403 12.57 -6.56 10.66
N LYS A 404 11.96 -5.42 11.03
CA LYS A 404 12.50 -4.53 12.07
C LYS A 404 11.46 -3.55 12.62
N LYS A 405 10.34 -4.10 13.08
CA LYS A 405 9.25 -3.45 13.83
C LYS A 405 8.68 -2.20 13.14
N LEU A 406 8.13 -1.27 13.94
CA LEU A 406 7.48 -0.07 13.42
C LEU A 406 8.48 0.88 12.78
N TYR A 407 9.75 0.84 13.21
CA TYR A 407 10.83 1.58 12.55
C TYR A 407 10.93 1.21 11.07
N GLU A 408 10.98 -0.08 10.72
CA GLU A 408 11.09 -0.47 9.32
C GLU A 408 9.84 -0.17 8.53
N MET A 409 8.66 -0.40 9.10
CA MET A 409 7.40 -0.03 8.46
C MET A 409 7.41 1.46 8.08
N ASN A 410 7.61 2.33 9.06
CA ASN A 410 7.57 3.78 8.87
C ASN A 410 8.73 4.29 7.99
N ARG A 411 9.87 3.58 7.94
CA ARG A 411 11.00 3.92 7.05
C ARG A 411 10.78 3.48 5.59
N VAL A 412 10.01 2.42 5.36
CA VAL A 412 9.79 1.83 4.03
C VAL A 412 8.66 2.52 3.28
N ILE A 413 7.61 2.93 4.00
CA ILE A 413 6.46 3.65 3.43
C ILE A 413 6.81 5.11 3.11
N SER A 414 5.93 5.80 2.37
CA SER A 414 6.11 7.21 2.06
C SER A 414 5.90 8.09 3.30
N ASP A 415 6.42 9.33 3.28
CA ASP A 415 6.12 10.31 4.34
C ASP A 415 4.60 10.59 4.42
N THR A 416 3.86 10.43 3.32
CA THR A 416 2.39 10.55 3.28
C THR A 416 1.73 9.45 4.11
N ALA A 417 2.14 8.20 3.86
CA ALA A 417 1.67 7.03 4.57
C ALA A 417 2.02 7.09 6.07
N GLU A 418 3.24 7.50 6.40
CA GLU A 418 3.71 7.60 7.78
C GLU A 418 2.98 8.70 8.55
N TYR A 419 2.78 9.87 7.94
CA TYR A 419 1.98 10.94 8.55
C TYR A 419 0.55 10.47 8.82
N GLY A 420 -0.05 9.80 7.83
CA GLY A 420 -1.37 9.20 7.92
C GLY A 420 -1.50 8.14 9.02
N CYS A 421 -0.51 7.25 9.11
CA CYS A 421 -0.38 6.24 10.15
C CYS A 421 -0.43 6.89 11.55
N TYR A 422 0.33 7.96 11.77
CA TYR A 422 0.36 8.67 13.05
C TYR A 422 -0.95 9.39 13.38
N LEU A 423 -1.61 10.01 12.41
CA LEU A 423 -2.93 10.60 12.63
C LEU A 423 -3.93 9.56 13.13
N PHE A 424 -3.98 8.40 12.46
CA PHE A 424 -4.86 7.31 12.85
C PHE A 424 -4.47 6.75 14.22
N ASP A 425 -3.18 6.45 14.44
CA ASP A 425 -2.70 5.85 15.68
C ASP A 425 -2.96 6.72 16.92
N HIS A 426 -2.73 8.03 16.81
CA HIS A 426 -3.01 8.96 17.90
C HIS A 426 -4.49 9.09 18.23
N ALA A 427 -5.39 8.91 17.26
CA ALA A 427 -6.83 8.91 17.49
C ALA A 427 -7.33 7.53 17.98
N CYS A 428 -6.77 6.44 17.47
CA CYS A 428 -7.24 5.08 17.72
C CYS A 428 -6.84 4.55 19.09
N LYS A 429 -5.61 4.82 19.55
CA LYS A 429 -5.14 4.39 20.89
C LYS A 429 -6.07 4.84 22.04
N PRO A 430 -6.43 6.14 22.19
CA PRO A 430 -7.36 6.56 23.23
C PRO A 430 -8.79 6.04 22.98
N LEU A 431 -9.22 5.92 21.73
CA LEU A 431 -10.54 5.37 21.38
C LEU A 431 -10.71 3.91 21.85
N LEU A 432 -9.65 3.11 21.80
CA LEU A 432 -9.65 1.71 22.22
C LEU A 432 -9.31 1.51 23.69
N ALA A 433 -9.10 2.57 24.48
CA ALA A 433 -8.67 2.45 25.88
C ALA A 433 -9.64 1.62 26.74
N ASP A 434 -10.95 1.82 26.61
CA ASP A 434 -11.95 1.08 27.37
C ASP A 434 -12.09 -0.37 26.87
N PHE A 435 -12.02 -0.59 25.55
CA PHE A 435 -11.98 -1.92 24.98
C PHE A 435 -10.79 -2.72 25.53
N MET A 436 -9.59 -2.15 25.55
CA MET A 436 -8.38 -2.82 26.02
C MET A 436 -8.40 -3.17 27.53
N LYS A 437 -9.23 -2.49 28.33
CA LYS A 437 -9.47 -2.90 29.74
C LYS A 437 -10.20 -4.23 29.84
N THR A 438 -11.04 -4.56 28.86
CA THR A 438 -11.80 -5.83 28.82
C THR A 438 -11.00 -7.00 28.26
N ILE A 439 -9.89 -6.71 27.57
CA ILE A 439 -8.98 -7.71 27.03
C ILE A 439 -8.21 -8.39 28.17
N SER A 440 -7.86 -9.65 27.99
CA SER A 440 -7.04 -10.41 28.92
C SER A 440 -6.01 -11.26 28.16
N THR A 441 -5.08 -11.88 28.88
CA THR A 441 -4.02 -12.69 28.24
C THR A 441 -4.55 -13.93 27.52
N ASP A 442 -5.80 -14.32 27.73
CA ASP A 442 -6.43 -15.46 27.06
C ASP A 442 -6.73 -15.24 25.57
N VAL A 443 -6.67 -14.00 25.07
CA VAL A 443 -6.83 -13.68 23.63
C VAL A 443 -5.59 -13.02 23.04
N ILE A 444 -4.60 -12.68 23.87
CA ILE A 444 -3.31 -12.13 23.45
C ILE A 444 -2.20 -12.56 24.43
N GLY A 445 -1.23 -13.34 23.96
CA GLY A 445 -0.13 -13.88 24.76
C GLY A 445 -0.35 -15.30 25.30
N LYS A 446 -1.58 -15.79 25.38
CA LYS A 446 -1.91 -17.19 25.70
C LYS A 446 -3.05 -17.70 24.81
N LYS A 447 -3.14 -19.02 24.70
CA LYS A 447 -4.16 -19.71 23.91
C LYS A 447 -5.57 -19.52 24.49
N PHE A 448 -6.49 -19.05 23.65
CA PHE A 448 -7.91 -18.98 24.01
C PHE A 448 -8.53 -20.37 24.07
N ASN A 449 -9.00 -20.77 25.27
CA ASN A 449 -9.80 -21.97 25.56
C ASN A 449 -9.28 -23.28 24.93
N THR A 450 -8.88 -24.25 25.77
CA THR A 450 -8.42 -25.57 25.29
C THR A 450 -9.56 -26.50 24.85
N LYS A 451 -10.83 -26.17 25.18
CA LYS A 451 -12.00 -26.95 24.79
C LYS A 451 -12.56 -26.43 23.46
N ASN A 452 -12.83 -27.34 22.53
CA ASN A 452 -13.38 -27.03 21.21
C ASN A 452 -14.90 -27.24 21.11
N ASP A 453 -15.59 -27.27 22.25
CA ASP A 453 -17.04 -27.41 22.31
C ASP A 453 -17.69 -26.04 22.05
N VAL A 454 -18.49 -25.95 20.99
CA VAL A 454 -19.17 -24.72 20.56
C VAL A 454 -20.57 -25.07 20.06
N ASP A 455 -21.50 -24.12 20.19
CA ASP A 455 -22.83 -24.29 19.60
C ASP A 455 -22.76 -24.34 18.06
N ASN A 456 -23.33 -25.39 17.48
CA ASN A 456 -23.31 -25.61 16.03
C ASN A 456 -23.96 -24.46 15.25
N LYS A 457 -25.06 -23.89 15.76
CA LYS A 457 -25.76 -22.80 15.05
C LYS A 457 -24.92 -21.52 15.06
N GLN A 458 -24.27 -21.21 16.19
CA GLN A 458 -23.34 -20.08 16.30
C GLN A 458 -22.15 -20.23 15.36
N LEU A 459 -21.51 -21.41 15.32
CA LEU A 459 -20.38 -21.64 14.41
C LEU A 459 -20.78 -21.48 12.94
N ILE A 460 -21.94 -22.03 12.55
CA ILE A 460 -22.48 -21.87 11.18
C ILE A 460 -22.73 -20.40 10.87
N ALA A 461 -23.32 -19.64 11.79
CA ALA A 461 -23.59 -18.22 11.59
C ALA A 461 -22.30 -17.40 11.43
N VAL A 462 -21.30 -17.65 12.27
CA VAL A 462 -19.99 -16.97 12.20
C VAL A 462 -19.26 -17.29 10.89
N ASN A 463 -19.16 -18.56 10.51
CA ASN A 463 -18.52 -18.96 9.25
C ASN A 463 -19.24 -18.33 8.04
N LYS A 464 -20.59 -18.30 8.07
CA LYS A 464 -21.39 -17.68 7.03
C LYS A 464 -21.14 -16.17 6.96
N ALA A 465 -21.06 -15.48 8.09
CA ALA A 465 -20.82 -14.03 8.14
C ALA A 465 -19.45 -13.68 7.54
N ILE A 466 -18.39 -14.40 7.96
CA ILE A 466 -17.02 -14.18 7.46
C ILE A 466 -16.97 -14.38 5.94
N ARG A 467 -17.38 -15.55 5.45
CA ARG A 467 -17.26 -15.93 4.03
C ARG A 467 -18.12 -15.09 3.09
N ASN A 468 -19.19 -14.48 3.58
CA ASN A 468 -20.10 -13.67 2.77
C ASN A 468 -19.78 -12.18 2.81
N HIS A 469 -18.78 -11.73 3.57
CA HIS A 469 -18.36 -10.35 3.54
C HIS A 469 -17.95 -9.96 2.11
N PRO A 470 -18.35 -8.78 1.59
CA PRO A 470 -18.04 -8.39 0.21
C PRO A 470 -16.53 -8.46 -0.15
N VAL A 471 -15.64 -8.09 0.79
CA VAL A 471 -14.17 -8.20 0.61
C VAL A 471 -13.71 -9.62 0.32
N GLU A 472 -14.37 -10.64 0.91
CA GLU A 472 -14.03 -12.04 0.68
C GLU A 472 -14.49 -12.50 -0.70
N LYS A 473 -15.67 -12.05 -1.15
CA LYS A 473 -16.21 -12.39 -2.46
C LYS A 473 -15.35 -11.84 -3.59
N ILE A 474 -15.02 -10.55 -3.54
CA ILE A 474 -14.15 -9.94 -4.55
C ILE A 474 -12.73 -10.52 -4.45
N GLY A 475 -12.24 -10.76 -3.23
CA GLY A 475 -10.92 -11.33 -2.99
C GLY A 475 -10.76 -12.74 -3.54
N GLU A 476 -11.76 -13.61 -3.40
CA GLU A 476 -11.76 -14.95 -4.01
C GLU A 476 -11.63 -14.85 -5.54
N LYS A 477 -12.44 -13.98 -6.17
CA LYS A 477 -12.38 -13.74 -7.61
C LYS A 477 -11.01 -13.25 -8.05
N LEU A 478 -10.45 -12.26 -7.38
CA LEU A 478 -9.16 -11.66 -7.74
C LEU A 478 -7.99 -12.63 -7.50
N ARG A 479 -7.96 -13.36 -6.38
CA ARG A 479 -6.91 -14.37 -6.09
C ARG A 479 -6.96 -15.54 -7.08
N ALA A 480 -8.15 -15.97 -7.50
CA ALA A 480 -8.30 -17.00 -8.53
C ALA A 480 -7.69 -16.53 -9.87
N SER A 481 -7.96 -15.29 -10.28
CA SER A 481 -7.35 -14.71 -11.49
C SER A 481 -5.83 -14.64 -11.42
N MET A 482 -5.26 -14.22 -10.28
CA MET A 482 -3.80 -14.19 -10.07
C MET A 482 -3.17 -15.58 -10.12
N THR A 483 -3.82 -16.58 -9.52
CA THR A 483 -3.36 -17.97 -9.53
C THR A 483 -3.37 -18.55 -10.94
N ALA A 484 -4.44 -18.30 -11.71
CA ALA A 484 -4.53 -18.71 -13.10
C ALA A 484 -3.39 -18.12 -13.93
N MET A 485 -3.05 -16.84 -13.77
CA MET A 485 -1.92 -16.21 -14.46
C MET A 485 -0.57 -16.85 -14.13
N LYS A 486 -0.37 -17.31 -12.88
CA LYS A 486 0.83 -18.05 -12.51
C LYS A 486 0.94 -19.41 -13.23
N VAL A 487 -0.19 -20.08 -13.46
CA VAL A 487 -0.25 -21.41 -14.10
C VAL A 487 -0.11 -21.35 -15.63
N VAL A 488 -0.54 -20.27 -16.28
CA VAL A 488 -0.42 -20.11 -17.75
C VAL A 488 1.04 -20.08 -18.25
N LYS A 489 2.03 -20.03 -17.34
CA LYS A 489 3.43 -20.33 -17.68
C LYS A 489 3.71 -21.81 -17.80
N THR A 490 3.35 -22.38 -18.95
CA THR A 490 4.00 -23.58 -19.49
C THR A 490 3.82 -23.61 -21.01
N VAL A 491 4.84 -23.14 -21.75
CA VAL A 491 5.65 -23.89 -22.74
C VAL A 491 6.98 -23.16 -22.88
#